data_AF-A0A6C2CWL5-F1
#
_entry.id   AF-A0A6C2CWL5-F1
#
_cell.length_a   1.000
_cell.length_b   1.000
_cell.length_c   1.000
_cell.angle_alpha   90.00
_cell.angle_beta   90.00
_cell.angle_gamma   90.00
#
_symmetry.space_group_name_H-M   'P 1'
#
loop_
_entity.id
_entity.type
_entity.pdbx_description
1 polymer ?
#
loop_
_entity_poly.entity_id
_entity_poly.type
_entity_poly.pdbx_seq_one_letter_code
_entity_poly.pdbx_strand_id
1 'polypeptide(L)'
;MACSSFRILSVVLGLAACSCSIAADLEVIYTTRAGDTLIGLEKQFLASPFGWKGLRTHNRIGSPMRMPVGTPLRIPESWLRVEPRTARVVALQGEVTLDGRPLVVDAKVPAGSVLRTSGEAFVTLVMPDESRLTVQPGSEARLDKVQGFRGFTGQNTQIHLERGRVETSVAAQRGPAARYQIRTPTTLIGVRGTAFRVGSDAVSQAAQAEVTGGEIRMSGASGEATALPAGYGLIARPGEAIPAPRVLLPAPLIKDVPTRFERVELHLAFPSVAKAVAYRVQVARDEHFTDVLMTGVYPTASARFSGLPDGRYWLRVRGIDEAGLEGFDASHAFTLNARPEPPVARATGNGTLAWNPAAEATAYRLQVAHDTAFTTLVAERDTDALTLDPALPAGDYQWRIASRRANGERGPWSDAHELNIRKMPGAASLTVYNDRARFAWPGEPGHIYDFQLARDKAFTDLLAEQRIGEPAVTVPLPPAGSYYVRVRATNPDGLAGPWSGIQTLRSTFFLPAWSLSSPAATSP
;
A
#
# COMPACT_ATOMS: atom_id res chain seq x y z
N MET A 1 30.63 -93.07 22.84
CA MET A 1 31.78 -92.15 22.91
C MET A 1 31.72 -91.29 21.67
N ALA A 2 31.09 -90.12 21.76
CA ALA A 2 31.76 -88.81 21.92
C ALA A 2 32.40 -88.33 20.60
N CYS A 3 31.76 -87.35 19.95
CA CYS A 3 32.34 -86.04 19.67
C CYS A 3 31.36 -85.22 18.80
N SER A 4 30.76 -84.21 19.41
CA SER A 4 29.89 -83.22 18.77
C SER A 4 30.67 -81.92 18.61
N SER A 5 30.78 -81.44 17.37
CA SER A 5 31.40 -80.18 17.01
C SER A 5 30.36 -79.06 17.06
N PHE A 6 30.44 -78.14 18.03
CA PHE A 6 29.59 -76.94 18.06
C PHE A 6 30.41 -75.69 17.75
N ARG A 7 29.92 -74.92 16.77
CA ARG A 7 30.51 -73.70 16.23
C ARG A 7 30.35 -72.54 17.21
N ILE A 8 31.41 -71.74 17.29
CA ILE A 8 31.48 -70.44 17.97
C ILE A 8 30.71 -69.41 17.14
N LEU A 9 29.77 -68.69 17.76
CA LEU A 9 29.25 -67.42 17.24
C LEU A 9 29.30 -66.37 18.36
N SER A 10 30.26 -65.47 18.26
CA SER A 10 30.46 -64.34 19.17
C SER A 10 29.53 -63.20 18.78
N VAL A 11 28.63 -62.81 19.68
CA VAL A 11 27.80 -61.60 19.56
C VAL A 11 28.55 -60.45 20.23
N VAL A 12 28.96 -59.45 19.43
CA VAL A 12 29.47 -58.17 19.90
C VAL A 12 28.28 -57.25 20.17
N LEU A 13 28.06 -56.93 21.44
CA LEU A 13 27.06 -55.96 21.90
C LEU A 13 27.70 -54.56 21.90
N GLY A 14 27.46 -53.78 20.85
CA GLY A 14 27.84 -52.38 20.80
C GLY A 14 26.83 -51.51 21.55
N LEU A 15 27.17 -51.04 22.75
CA LEU A 15 26.41 -49.99 23.44
C LEU A 15 26.57 -48.67 22.67
N ALA A 16 25.50 -48.27 21.97
CA ALA A 16 25.36 -46.92 21.46
C ALA A 16 25.10 -45.95 22.64
N ALA A 17 26.12 -45.19 23.01
CA ALA A 17 25.97 -44.07 23.94
C ALA A 17 25.19 -42.95 23.24
N CYS A 18 23.87 -42.90 23.48
CA CYS A 18 23.05 -41.73 23.20
C CYS A 18 23.57 -40.57 24.05
N SER A 19 24.39 -39.70 23.44
CA SER A 19 24.74 -38.42 24.02
C SER A 19 23.54 -37.50 23.88
N CYS A 20 22.57 -37.63 24.80
CA CYS A 20 21.51 -36.65 24.97
C CYS A 20 22.20 -35.36 25.41
N SER A 21 22.33 -34.41 24.49
CA SER A 21 22.79 -33.06 24.79
C SER A 21 21.74 -32.42 25.69
N ILE A 22 21.91 -32.51 27.00
CA ILE A 22 21.09 -31.76 27.95
C ILE A 22 21.35 -30.29 27.61
N ALA A 23 20.33 -29.61 27.07
CA ALA A 23 20.36 -28.17 26.92
C ALA A 23 20.72 -27.58 28.29
N ALA A 24 21.89 -26.95 28.39
CA ALA A 24 22.35 -26.36 29.63
C ALA A 24 21.27 -25.40 30.14
N ASP A 25 20.79 -25.62 31.36
CA ASP A 25 19.78 -24.74 31.96
C ASP A 25 20.37 -23.34 32.07
N LEU A 26 19.60 -22.34 31.66
CA LEU A 26 20.04 -20.96 31.61
C LEU A 26 20.19 -20.44 33.06
N GLU A 27 21.25 -19.68 33.35
CA GLU A 27 21.53 -19.21 34.73
C GLU A 27 21.38 -17.70 34.88
N VAL A 28 20.75 -17.26 35.98
CA VAL A 28 20.77 -15.87 36.45
C VAL A 28 21.93 -15.70 37.43
N ILE A 29 22.72 -14.63 37.28
CA ILE A 29 23.82 -14.32 38.19
C ILE A 29 23.36 -13.25 39.18
N TYR A 30 23.35 -13.60 40.47
CA TYR A 30 23.09 -12.69 41.58
C TYR A 30 24.40 -12.35 42.30
N THR A 31 24.68 -11.07 42.49
CA THR A 31 25.82 -10.62 43.31
C THR A 31 25.36 -10.44 44.75
N THR A 32 25.93 -11.22 45.66
CA THR A 32 25.55 -11.21 47.08
C THR A 32 25.83 -9.86 47.75
N ARG A 33 24.95 -9.49 48.67
CA ARG A 33 24.94 -8.24 49.42
C ARG A 33 25.20 -8.49 50.91
N ALA A 34 25.47 -7.41 51.63
CA ALA A 34 25.66 -7.49 53.08
C ALA A 34 24.42 -8.06 53.77
N GLY A 35 24.61 -9.11 54.58
CA GLY A 35 23.53 -9.78 55.30
C GLY A 35 22.92 -10.98 54.58
N ASP A 36 23.29 -11.25 53.32
CA ASP A 36 22.78 -12.39 52.58
C ASP A 36 23.20 -13.72 53.23
N THR A 37 22.26 -14.66 53.27
CA THR A 37 22.47 -16.06 53.66
C THR A 37 21.81 -16.95 52.62
N LEU A 38 22.33 -18.15 52.36
CA LEU A 38 21.72 -19.05 51.37
C LEU A 38 20.25 -19.38 51.70
N ILE A 39 19.90 -19.46 52.99
CA ILE A 39 18.53 -19.67 53.47
C ILE A 39 17.64 -18.45 53.17
N GLY A 40 18.15 -17.23 53.36
CA GLY A 40 17.43 -16.01 53.01
C GLY A 40 17.20 -15.90 51.49
N LEU A 41 18.24 -16.19 50.70
CA LEU A 41 18.17 -16.17 49.25
C LEU A 41 17.22 -17.24 48.69
N GLU A 42 17.15 -18.42 49.30
CA GLU A 42 16.10 -19.40 49.00
C GLU A 42 14.70 -18.80 49.15
N LYS A 43 14.41 -18.23 50.32
CA LYS A 43 13.08 -17.65 50.61
C LYS A 43 12.73 -16.51 49.65
N GLN A 44 13.73 -15.76 49.21
CA GLN A 44 13.54 -14.61 48.33
C GLN A 44 13.35 -15.02 46.87
N PHE A 45 14.16 -15.95 46.37
CA PHE A 45 14.29 -16.21 44.93
C PHE A 45 13.79 -17.58 44.47
N LEU A 46 13.88 -18.63 45.29
CA LEU A 46 13.73 -20.01 44.81
C LEU A 46 12.31 -20.57 44.92
N ALA A 47 11.85 -21.25 43.88
CA ALA A 47 10.61 -22.01 43.85
C ALA A 47 10.80 -23.39 44.49
N SER A 48 9.73 -23.95 45.07
CA SER A 48 9.74 -25.34 45.55
C SER A 48 9.93 -26.30 44.37
N PRO A 49 10.70 -27.41 44.50
CA PRO A 49 11.36 -27.93 45.71
C PRO A 49 12.81 -27.44 45.89
N PHE A 50 13.26 -26.45 45.12
CA PHE A 50 14.65 -25.99 45.13
C PHE A 50 14.94 -25.17 46.40
N GLY A 51 16.08 -25.47 47.02
CA GLY A 51 16.46 -24.86 48.29
C GLY A 51 17.95 -24.56 48.40
N TRP A 52 18.32 -23.95 49.52
CA TRP A 52 19.66 -23.44 49.80
C TRP A 52 20.75 -24.51 49.71
N LYS A 53 20.43 -25.76 50.03
CA LYS A 53 21.36 -26.90 49.93
C LYS A 53 21.74 -27.17 48.47
N GLY A 54 20.76 -27.14 47.56
CA GLY A 54 21.00 -27.29 46.12
C GLY A 54 21.82 -26.12 45.60
N LEU A 55 21.48 -24.90 46.02
CA LEU A 55 22.19 -23.68 45.64
C LEU A 55 23.65 -23.67 46.08
N ARG A 56 23.92 -24.17 47.29
CA ARG A 56 25.28 -24.39 47.79
C ARG A 56 26.08 -25.34 46.90
N THR A 57 25.51 -26.52 46.60
CA THR A 57 26.17 -27.54 45.80
C THR A 57 26.44 -27.05 44.37
N HIS A 58 25.45 -26.41 43.75
CA HIS A 58 25.56 -25.87 42.38
C HIS A 58 26.71 -24.86 42.25
N ASN A 59 26.84 -23.98 43.24
CA ASN A 59 27.87 -22.94 43.24
C ASN A 59 29.18 -23.37 43.92
N ARG A 60 29.28 -24.63 44.37
CA ARG A 60 30.44 -25.16 45.11
C ARG A 60 30.83 -24.30 46.32
N ILE A 61 29.82 -23.75 46.99
CA ILE A 61 30.03 -22.92 48.18
C ILE A 61 30.29 -23.86 49.37
N GLY A 62 31.25 -23.50 50.22
CA GLY A 62 31.48 -24.18 51.50
C GLY A 62 30.31 -24.01 52.48
N SER A 63 30.61 -23.94 53.78
CA SER A 63 29.58 -23.74 54.82
C SER A 63 29.67 -22.36 55.50
N PRO A 64 29.62 -21.23 54.79
CA PRO A 64 29.58 -19.94 55.47
C PRO A 64 28.16 -19.66 55.99
N MET A 65 28.05 -19.28 57.26
CA MET A 65 26.77 -18.82 57.85
C MET A 65 26.25 -17.52 57.22
N ARG A 66 27.13 -16.76 56.54
CA ARG A 66 26.82 -15.54 55.77
C ARG A 66 27.59 -15.53 54.45
N MET A 67 26.95 -15.09 53.38
CA MET A 67 27.62 -14.97 52.09
C MET A 67 28.60 -13.80 52.09
N PRO A 68 29.85 -13.97 51.59
CA PRO A 68 30.75 -12.84 51.38
C PRO A 68 30.12 -11.87 50.37
N VAL A 69 30.19 -10.57 50.63
CA VAL A 69 29.66 -9.53 49.74
C VAL A 69 30.39 -9.56 48.39
N GLY A 70 29.67 -9.39 47.29
CA GLY A 70 30.24 -9.40 45.95
C GLY A 70 30.41 -10.79 45.33
N THR A 71 30.04 -11.86 46.03
CA THR A 71 30.14 -13.23 45.51
C THR A 71 29.12 -13.43 44.38
N PRO A 72 29.52 -13.85 43.18
CA PRO A 72 28.59 -14.19 42.12
C PRO A 72 27.95 -15.55 42.40
N LEU A 73 26.64 -15.56 42.52
CA LEU A 73 25.82 -16.73 42.73
C LEU A 73 25.04 -17.05 41.45
N ARG A 74 25.33 -18.19 40.85
CA ARG A 74 24.63 -18.73 39.67
C ARG A 74 23.38 -19.46 40.14
N ILE A 75 22.22 -19.05 39.64
CA ILE A 75 20.94 -19.65 39.97
C ILE A 75 20.31 -20.10 38.65
N PRO A 76 20.10 -21.41 38.44
CA PRO A 76 19.37 -21.89 37.27
C PRO A 76 17.98 -21.26 37.18
N GLU A 77 17.57 -20.85 35.98
CA GLU A 77 16.28 -20.19 35.73
C GLU A 77 15.11 -21.07 36.20
N SER A 78 15.22 -22.40 36.02
CA SER A 78 14.22 -23.36 36.46
C SER A 78 14.02 -23.38 37.99
N TRP A 79 14.97 -22.86 38.76
CA TRP A 79 14.90 -22.83 40.22
C TRP A 79 14.22 -21.56 40.75
N LEU A 80 14.09 -20.53 39.91
CA LEU A 80 13.57 -19.23 40.33
C LEU A 80 12.04 -19.22 40.43
N ARG A 81 11.51 -18.39 41.34
CA ARG A 81 10.08 -18.05 41.38
C ARG A 81 9.75 -17.15 40.21
N VAL A 82 9.07 -17.73 39.22
CA VAL A 82 8.57 -17.03 38.04
C VAL A 82 7.46 -16.06 38.42
N GLU A 83 7.53 -14.85 37.89
CA GLU A 83 6.44 -13.86 37.91
C GLU A 83 5.88 -13.76 36.48
N PRO A 84 4.78 -14.46 36.16
CA PRO A 84 4.22 -14.45 34.82
C PRO A 84 3.75 -13.04 34.44
N ARG A 85 3.99 -12.66 33.19
CA ARG A 85 3.53 -11.40 32.62
C ARG A 85 2.81 -11.67 31.31
N THR A 86 2.14 -10.65 30.78
CA THR A 86 1.38 -10.76 29.53
C THR A 86 1.71 -9.60 28.61
N ALA A 87 1.87 -9.88 27.32
CA ALA A 87 1.87 -8.84 26.30
C ALA A 87 0.44 -8.29 26.10
N ARG A 88 0.31 -7.13 25.46
CA ARG A 88 -0.98 -6.53 25.10
C ARG A 88 -1.02 -6.25 23.61
N VAL A 89 -2.14 -6.56 22.97
CA VAL A 89 -2.40 -6.19 21.57
C VAL A 89 -2.62 -4.68 21.47
N VAL A 90 -1.79 -3.98 20.71
CA VAL A 90 -1.89 -2.52 20.50
C VAL A 90 -2.45 -2.14 19.14
N ALA A 91 -2.32 -3.03 18.15
CA ALA A 91 -2.92 -2.88 16.84
C ALA A 91 -3.20 -4.25 16.23
N LEU A 92 -4.26 -4.33 15.44
CA LEU A 92 -4.70 -5.53 14.77
C LEU A 92 -5.39 -5.13 13.46
N GLN A 93 -4.99 -5.79 12.37
CA GLN A 93 -5.59 -5.63 11.06
C GLN A 93 -5.83 -7.02 10.46
N GLY A 94 -7.00 -7.22 9.84
CA GLY A 94 -7.38 -8.51 9.26
C GLY A 94 -7.67 -9.61 10.30
N GLU A 95 -7.65 -10.86 9.85
CA GLU A 95 -7.97 -12.01 10.70
C GLU A 95 -6.74 -12.52 11.47
N VAL A 96 -6.80 -12.36 12.80
CA VAL A 96 -5.77 -12.86 13.72
C VAL A 96 -6.44 -13.75 14.76
N THR A 97 -5.83 -14.89 15.05
CA THR A 97 -6.29 -15.79 16.12
C THR A 97 -5.25 -15.97 17.20
N LEU A 98 -5.73 -16.15 18.43
CA LEU A 98 -4.99 -16.53 19.62
C LEU A 98 -5.54 -17.88 20.09
N ASP A 99 -4.71 -18.92 20.05
CA ASP A 99 -5.10 -20.28 20.42
C ASP A 99 -6.36 -20.77 19.65
N GLY A 100 -6.47 -20.35 18.39
CA GLY A 100 -7.59 -20.68 17.48
C GLY A 100 -8.85 -19.81 17.64
N ARG A 101 -8.85 -18.84 18.56
CA ARG A 101 -9.98 -17.90 18.74
C ARG A 101 -9.67 -16.54 18.14
N PRO A 102 -10.65 -15.81 17.58
CA PRO A 102 -10.43 -14.45 17.10
C PRO A 102 -9.84 -13.55 18.18
N LEU A 103 -8.80 -12.80 17.81
CA LEU A 103 -8.12 -11.84 18.67
C LEU A 103 -8.71 -10.44 18.49
N VAL A 104 -8.64 -9.61 19.53
CA VAL A 104 -9.09 -8.23 19.51
C VAL A 104 -8.01 -7.30 20.08
N VAL A 105 -8.11 -6.01 19.77
CA VAL A 105 -7.25 -4.98 20.37
C VAL A 105 -7.42 -4.96 21.90
N ASP A 106 -6.36 -4.60 22.62
CA ASP A 106 -6.25 -4.61 24.09
C ASP A 106 -6.31 -5.98 24.79
N ALA A 107 -6.52 -7.06 24.03
CA ALA A 107 -6.39 -8.41 24.55
C ALA A 107 -5.00 -8.65 25.16
N LYS A 108 -4.97 -9.39 26.26
CA LYS A 108 -3.74 -9.85 26.90
C LYS A 108 -3.30 -11.17 26.28
N VAL A 109 -2.01 -11.26 25.96
CA VAL A 109 -1.38 -12.45 25.39
C VAL A 109 -0.41 -13.02 26.42
N PRO A 110 -0.79 -14.09 27.15
CA PRO A 110 0.09 -14.74 28.11
C PRO A 110 1.14 -15.63 27.43
N ALA A 111 2.10 -16.11 28.22
CA ALA A 111 3.01 -17.16 27.78
C ALA A 111 2.25 -18.46 27.47
N GLY A 112 2.75 -19.23 26.50
CA GLY A 112 2.14 -20.45 25.97
C GLY A 112 1.19 -20.21 24.80
N SER A 113 0.69 -19.00 24.61
CA SER A 113 -0.27 -18.71 23.55
C SER A 113 0.34 -18.73 22.14
N VAL A 114 -0.44 -19.23 21.18
CA VAL A 114 -0.13 -19.31 19.76
C VAL A 114 -0.91 -18.26 18.99
N LEU A 115 -0.19 -17.37 18.31
CA LEU A 115 -0.73 -16.36 17.41
C LEU A 115 -0.65 -16.83 15.97
N ARG A 116 -1.74 -16.67 15.22
CA ARG A 116 -1.78 -16.91 13.78
C ARG A 116 -2.41 -15.72 13.06
N THR A 117 -1.73 -15.26 12.03
CA THR A 117 -2.19 -14.19 11.13
C THR A 117 -2.51 -14.78 9.76
N SER A 118 -3.65 -14.41 9.16
CA SER A 118 -3.97 -14.76 7.77
C SER A 118 -3.08 -14.02 6.76
N GLY A 119 -3.29 -14.23 5.45
CA GLY A 119 -2.43 -13.74 4.36
C GLY A 119 -2.31 -12.22 4.21
N GLU A 120 -3.18 -11.45 4.85
CA GLU A 120 -3.14 -9.97 4.87
C GLU A 120 -3.15 -9.39 6.29
N ALA A 121 -3.10 -10.23 7.32
CA ALA A 121 -3.33 -9.81 8.70
C ALA A 121 -2.05 -9.41 9.43
N PHE A 122 -2.19 -8.45 10.34
CA PHE A 122 -1.14 -7.96 11.23
C PHE A 122 -1.61 -8.00 12.67
N VAL A 123 -0.68 -8.28 13.58
CA VAL A 123 -0.86 -7.97 14.99
C VAL A 123 0.41 -7.38 15.56
N THR A 124 0.27 -6.24 16.26
CA THR A 124 1.36 -5.65 17.02
C THR A 124 1.09 -5.82 18.50
N LEU A 125 2.07 -6.39 19.20
CA LEU A 125 2.06 -6.57 20.64
C LEU A 125 3.04 -5.60 21.28
N VAL A 126 2.65 -5.04 22.43
CA VAL A 126 3.58 -4.42 23.37
C VAL A 126 3.80 -5.36 24.54
N MET A 127 5.07 -5.63 24.83
CA MET A 127 5.49 -6.42 25.97
C MET A 127 5.53 -5.53 27.24
N PRO A 128 5.54 -6.10 28.46
CA PRO A 128 5.58 -5.30 29.70
C PRO A 128 6.84 -4.44 29.87
N ASP A 129 7.90 -4.74 29.13
CA ASP A 129 9.14 -3.97 29.06
C ASP A 129 9.16 -2.94 27.93
N GLU A 130 8.01 -2.66 27.31
CA GLU A 130 7.84 -1.72 26.19
C GLU A 130 8.43 -2.17 24.85
N SER A 131 9.04 -3.36 24.79
CA SER A 131 9.40 -4.00 23.53
C SER A 131 8.17 -4.22 22.66
N ARG A 132 8.30 -3.97 21.36
CA ARG A 132 7.23 -4.17 20.38
C ARG A 132 7.55 -5.33 19.47
N LEU A 133 6.56 -6.17 19.23
CA LEU A 133 6.60 -7.30 18.32
C LEU A 133 5.44 -7.19 17.33
N THR A 134 5.74 -7.02 16.05
CA THR A 134 4.75 -7.09 14.98
C THR A 134 4.86 -8.42 14.27
N VAL A 135 3.79 -9.22 14.32
CA VAL A 135 3.65 -10.47 13.57
C VAL A 135 3.04 -10.13 12.20
N GLN A 136 3.78 -10.44 11.13
CA GLN A 136 3.41 -10.11 9.76
C GLN A 136 2.48 -11.16 9.13
N PRO A 137 1.87 -10.89 7.96
CA PRO A 137 0.89 -11.80 7.37
C PRO A 137 1.44 -13.21 7.11
N GLY A 138 0.56 -14.20 7.20
CA GLY A 138 0.86 -15.61 6.97
C GLY A 138 1.76 -16.27 8.03
N SER A 139 1.93 -15.64 9.21
CA SER A 139 2.81 -16.12 10.26
C SER A 139 2.11 -16.94 11.34
N GLU A 140 2.89 -17.79 12.00
CA GLU A 140 2.53 -18.51 13.22
C GLU A 140 3.65 -18.36 14.24
N ALA A 141 3.34 -17.74 15.38
CA ALA A 141 4.30 -17.46 16.43
C ALA A 141 3.72 -17.82 17.81
N ARG A 142 4.53 -18.41 18.68
CA ARG A 142 4.18 -18.75 20.06
C ARG A 142 4.98 -17.91 21.04
N LEU A 143 4.33 -17.33 22.05
CA LEU A 143 5.04 -16.64 23.13
C LEU A 143 5.44 -17.68 24.18
N ASP A 144 6.57 -18.38 24.00
CA ASP A 144 7.04 -19.40 24.93
C ASP A 144 7.21 -18.86 26.37
N LYS A 145 7.79 -17.66 26.49
CA LYS A 145 8.04 -17.00 27.79
C LYS A 145 7.75 -15.51 27.68
N VAL A 146 7.03 -14.99 28.68
CA VAL A 146 6.95 -13.56 29.00
C VAL A 146 6.87 -13.46 30.51
N GLN A 147 8.00 -13.28 31.17
CA GLN A 147 8.06 -13.41 32.62
C GLN A 147 9.17 -12.58 33.27
N GLY A 148 8.93 -12.17 34.51
CA GLY A 148 9.99 -11.75 35.43
C GLY A 148 10.38 -12.91 36.35
N PHE A 149 11.36 -12.65 37.20
CA PHE A 149 11.68 -13.52 38.32
C PHE A 149 11.66 -12.69 39.60
N ARG A 150 11.04 -13.23 40.66
CA ARG A 150 10.88 -12.52 41.91
C ARG A 150 12.23 -12.06 42.44
N GLY A 151 12.34 -10.76 42.73
CA GLY A 151 13.57 -10.16 43.27
C GLY A 151 14.66 -9.87 42.24
N PHE A 152 14.42 -10.11 40.95
CA PHE A 152 15.31 -9.74 39.85
C PHE A 152 14.67 -8.70 38.93
N THR A 153 15.47 -7.72 38.53
CA THR A 153 15.07 -6.76 37.50
C THR A 153 15.29 -7.33 36.10
N GLY A 154 14.47 -6.87 35.15
CA GLY A 154 14.44 -7.36 33.78
C GLY A 154 13.25 -8.27 33.51
N GLN A 155 13.18 -8.74 32.27
CA GLN A 155 12.18 -9.66 31.77
C GLN A 155 12.85 -10.70 30.89
N ASN A 156 12.39 -11.94 30.97
CA ASN A 156 12.70 -12.99 30.03
C ASN A 156 11.56 -13.14 29.04
N THR A 157 11.83 -12.78 27.79
CA THR A 157 10.92 -12.95 26.65
C THR A 157 11.52 -13.95 25.68
N GLN A 158 10.77 -15.01 25.38
CA GLN A 158 11.11 -16.00 24.39
C GLN A 158 9.92 -16.17 23.44
N ILE A 159 10.16 -15.96 22.15
CA ILE A 159 9.18 -16.14 21.09
C ILE A 159 9.66 -17.27 20.20
N HIS A 160 8.76 -18.17 19.82
CA HIS A 160 9.04 -19.22 18.86
C HIS A 160 8.26 -18.93 17.58
N LEU A 161 8.96 -18.58 16.51
CA LEU A 161 8.41 -18.34 15.19
C LEU A 161 8.46 -19.66 14.39
N GLU A 162 7.31 -20.32 14.27
CA GLU A 162 7.22 -21.56 13.49
C GLU A 162 7.38 -21.26 11.99
N ARG A 163 6.61 -20.29 11.48
CA ARG A 163 6.70 -19.82 10.09
C ARG A 163 6.30 -18.36 9.94
N GLY A 164 6.69 -17.76 8.82
CA GLY A 164 6.35 -16.39 8.46
C GLY A 164 7.42 -15.41 8.91
N ARG A 165 7.01 -14.22 9.37
CA ARG A 165 7.93 -13.12 9.68
C ARG A 165 7.46 -12.31 10.87
N VAL A 166 8.41 -11.86 11.68
CA VAL A 166 8.22 -10.90 12.76
C VAL A 166 9.17 -9.74 12.62
N GLU A 167 8.71 -8.58 13.07
CA GLU A 167 9.51 -7.36 13.19
C GLU A 167 9.50 -6.93 14.65
N THR A 168 10.67 -6.58 15.19
CA THR A 168 10.83 -6.33 16.61
C THR A 168 11.68 -5.08 16.87
N SER A 169 11.20 -4.27 17.80
CA SER A 169 11.99 -3.22 18.47
C SER A 169 12.08 -3.56 19.94
N VAL A 170 13.26 -3.95 20.41
CA VAL A 170 13.48 -4.37 21.80
C VAL A 170 13.95 -3.20 22.64
N ALA A 171 13.21 -2.91 23.71
CA ALA A 171 13.61 -1.91 24.68
C ALA A 171 14.90 -2.33 25.39
N ALA A 172 15.81 -1.38 25.62
CA ALA A 172 17.04 -1.67 26.33
C ALA A 172 16.75 -2.06 27.77
N GLN A 173 17.06 -3.30 28.13
CA GLN A 173 16.88 -3.81 29.49
C GLN A 173 18.21 -3.95 30.23
N ARG A 174 18.12 -3.87 31.56
CA ARG A 174 19.22 -4.14 32.49
C ARG A 174 18.76 -5.16 33.53
N GLY A 175 19.74 -5.86 34.08
CA GLY A 175 19.50 -6.85 35.13
C GLY A 175 19.75 -8.27 34.63
N PRO A 176 19.96 -9.22 35.56
CA PRO A 176 20.42 -10.56 35.20
C PRO A 176 19.30 -11.45 34.62
N ALA A 177 18.04 -11.02 34.73
CA ALA A 177 16.87 -11.65 34.12
C ALA A 177 16.52 -11.09 32.73
N ALA A 178 17.15 -9.98 32.30
CA ALA A 178 16.85 -9.31 31.04
C ALA A 178 17.32 -10.15 29.85
N ARG A 179 16.38 -10.80 29.16
CA ARG A 179 16.63 -11.68 28.02
C ARG A 179 15.52 -11.54 27.01
N TYR A 180 15.92 -11.41 25.75
CA TYR A 180 14.99 -11.42 24.64
C TYR A 180 15.52 -12.39 23.58
N GLN A 181 14.73 -13.40 23.25
CA GLN A 181 15.10 -14.46 22.33
C GLN A 181 13.99 -14.74 21.32
N ILE A 182 14.38 -14.95 20.07
CA ILE A 182 13.51 -15.50 19.04
C ILE A 182 14.08 -16.84 18.60
N ARG A 183 13.26 -17.89 18.67
CA ARG A 183 13.56 -19.22 18.15
C ARG A 183 12.85 -19.42 16.84
N THR A 184 13.53 -20.05 15.90
CA THR A 184 12.95 -20.66 14.71
C THR A 184 13.28 -22.16 14.77
N PRO A 185 12.72 -22.99 13.87
CA PRO A 185 13.06 -24.41 13.81
C PRO A 185 14.57 -24.67 13.66
N THR A 186 15.30 -23.76 13.02
CA THR A 186 16.73 -23.93 12.69
C THR A 186 17.67 -23.15 13.61
N THR A 187 17.20 -22.05 14.24
CA THR A 187 18.10 -21.10 14.92
C THR A 187 17.55 -20.52 16.20
N LEU A 188 18.46 -20.11 17.07
CA LEU A 188 18.20 -19.26 18.24
C LEU A 188 18.84 -17.90 18.02
N ILE A 189 18.04 -16.84 18.19
CA ILE A 189 18.45 -15.46 18.06
C ILE A 189 18.36 -14.80 19.44
N GLY A 190 19.49 -14.39 19.99
CA GLY A 190 19.59 -13.65 21.25
C GLY A 190 19.81 -12.16 20.99
N VAL A 191 19.09 -11.32 21.74
CA VAL A 191 19.00 -9.88 21.45
C VAL A 191 19.41 -9.06 22.67
N ARG A 192 20.03 -7.90 22.41
CA ARG A 192 20.37 -6.91 23.44
C ARG A 192 20.09 -5.49 22.96
N GLY A 193 18.85 -5.02 23.12
CA GLY A 193 18.43 -3.64 22.81
C GLY A 193 18.62 -3.29 21.32
N THR A 194 17.72 -3.79 20.48
CA THR A 194 17.98 -3.92 19.03
C THR A 194 16.68 -3.76 18.24
N ALA A 195 16.76 -3.23 17.02
CA ALA A 195 15.72 -3.26 16.00
C ALA A 195 16.11 -4.25 14.90
N PHE A 196 15.26 -5.25 14.66
CA PHE A 196 15.56 -6.34 13.73
C PHE A 196 14.29 -7.04 13.26
N ARG A 197 14.44 -7.83 12.20
CA ARG A 197 13.40 -8.67 11.61
C ARG A 197 13.89 -10.11 11.61
N VAL A 198 12.96 -11.03 11.76
CA VAL A 198 13.22 -12.48 11.69
C VAL A 198 12.17 -13.13 10.81
N GLY A 199 12.58 -14.02 9.92
CA GLY A 199 11.67 -14.87 9.17
C GLY A 199 12.03 -16.35 9.31
N SER A 200 11.02 -17.20 9.14
CA SER A 200 11.12 -18.66 9.12
C SER A 200 10.32 -19.15 7.92
N ASP A 201 10.99 -19.75 6.94
CA ASP A 201 10.34 -20.30 5.77
C ASP A 201 9.78 -21.69 6.09
N ALA A 202 8.49 -21.91 5.82
CA ALA A 202 7.81 -23.15 6.21
C ALA A 202 8.32 -24.38 5.44
N VAL A 203 8.80 -24.21 4.21
CA VAL A 203 9.16 -25.31 3.30
C VAL A 203 10.62 -25.70 3.47
N SER A 204 11.52 -24.73 3.29
CA SER A 204 12.97 -24.92 3.40
C SER A 204 13.47 -24.93 4.85
N GLN A 205 12.63 -24.49 5.80
CA GLN A 205 13.01 -24.29 7.20
C GLN A 205 14.18 -23.30 7.37
N ALA A 206 14.46 -22.49 6.34
CA ALA A 206 15.48 -21.47 6.40
C ALA A 206 15.03 -20.35 7.35
N ALA A 207 15.96 -19.92 8.21
CA ALA A 207 15.75 -18.80 9.12
C ALA A 207 16.52 -17.59 8.61
N GLN A 208 15.86 -16.45 8.52
CA GLN A 208 16.48 -15.19 8.13
C GLN A 208 16.43 -14.19 9.27
N ALA A 209 17.46 -13.37 9.41
CA ALA A 209 17.49 -12.26 10.33
C ALA A 209 18.09 -11.02 9.65
N GLU A 210 17.47 -9.86 9.83
CA GLU A 210 17.94 -8.57 9.32
C GLU A 210 18.01 -7.56 10.46
N VAL A 211 19.17 -6.98 10.73
CA VAL A 211 19.38 -6.05 11.86
C VAL A 211 19.47 -4.63 11.35
N THR A 212 18.56 -3.77 11.79
CA THR A 212 18.51 -2.35 11.38
C THR A 212 19.04 -1.40 12.45
N GLY A 213 19.15 -1.84 13.71
CA GLY A 213 19.80 -1.07 14.77
C GLY A 213 20.23 -1.95 15.94
N GLY A 214 21.41 -1.70 16.52
CA GLY A 214 21.99 -2.52 17.59
C GLY A 214 22.75 -3.75 17.07
N GLU A 215 22.70 -4.86 17.81
CA GLU A 215 23.30 -6.16 17.45
C GLU A 215 22.40 -7.31 17.92
N ILE A 216 22.36 -8.40 17.17
CA ILE A 216 21.87 -9.71 17.65
C ILE A 216 22.98 -10.75 17.58
N ARG A 217 22.76 -11.87 18.26
CA ARG A 217 23.58 -13.08 18.09
C ARG A 217 22.71 -14.21 17.62
N MET A 218 23.15 -14.91 16.58
CA MET A 218 22.41 -16.01 15.96
C MET A 218 23.23 -17.29 16.07
N SER A 219 22.63 -18.36 16.56
CA SER A 219 23.25 -19.68 16.67
C SER A 219 22.35 -20.75 16.04
N GLY A 220 22.95 -21.71 15.34
CA GLY A 220 22.25 -22.90 14.85
C GLY A 220 22.05 -23.93 15.96
N ALA A 221 21.57 -25.12 15.60
CA ALA A 221 21.34 -26.21 16.57
C ALA A 221 22.64 -26.66 17.27
N SER A 222 23.77 -26.63 16.56
CA SER A 222 25.09 -26.97 17.08
C SER A 222 26.13 -26.03 16.45
N GLY A 223 26.54 -25.00 17.17
CA GLY A 223 27.55 -24.06 16.68
C GLY A 223 27.68 -22.84 17.58
N GLU A 224 28.80 -22.13 17.46
CA GLU A 224 28.98 -20.86 18.15
C GLU A 224 28.03 -19.79 17.62
N ALA A 225 27.64 -18.87 18.50
CA ALA A 225 26.78 -17.78 18.12
C ALA A 225 27.55 -16.75 17.28
N THR A 226 27.03 -16.45 16.09
CA THR A 226 27.58 -15.41 15.19
C THR A 226 26.95 -14.06 15.56
N ALA A 227 27.79 -13.05 15.80
CA ALA A 227 27.34 -11.69 16.00
C ALA A 227 26.89 -11.06 14.68
N LEU A 228 25.73 -10.42 14.68
CA LEU A 228 25.15 -9.75 13.53
C LEU A 228 24.84 -8.29 13.91
N PRO A 229 25.72 -7.33 13.57
CA PRO A 229 25.51 -5.92 13.86
C PRO A 229 24.51 -5.28 12.89
N ALA A 230 24.03 -4.08 13.23
CA ALA A 230 23.17 -3.29 12.37
C ALA A 230 23.75 -3.08 10.96
N GLY A 231 22.88 -3.12 9.96
CA GLY A 231 23.26 -3.04 8.53
C GLY A 231 23.61 -4.39 7.91
N TYR A 232 23.45 -5.48 8.65
CA TYR A 232 23.68 -6.82 8.14
C TYR A 232 22.46 -7.72 8.29
N GLY A 233 22.35 -8.69 7.39
CA GLY A 233 21.40 -9.77 7.42
C GLY A 233 22.07 -11.12 7.20
N LEU A 234 21.38 -12.19 7.56
CA LEU A 234 21.87 -13.55 7.44
C LEU A 234 20.72 -14.52 7.18
N ILE A 235 20.99 -15.57 6.42
CA ILE A 235 20.09 -16.70 6.20
C ILE A 235 20.81 -17.97 6.67
N ALA A 236 20.22 -18.67 7.62
CA ALA A 236 20.69 -19.97 8.09
C ALA A 236 19.78 -21.08 7.56
N ARG A 237 20.39 -22.17 7.10
CA ARG A 237 19.68 -23.35 6.60
C ARG A 237 19.86 -24.54 7.54
N PRO A 238 18.89 -25.46 7.61
CA PRO A 238 18.99 -26.65 8.46
C PRO A 238 20.24 -27.47 8.15
N GLY A 239 21.00 -27.83 9.18
CA GLY A 239 22.19 -28.69 9.07
C GLY A 239 23.44 -28.02 8.47
N GLU A 240 23.34 -26.77 8.02
CA GLU A 240 24.47 -25.99 7.50
C GLU A 240 25.11 -25.15 8.60
N ALA A 241 26.41 -24.86 8.44
CA ALA A 241 27.09 -23.87 9.27
C ALA A 241 26.50 -22.48 8.99
N ILE A 242 26.48 -21.61 10.01
CA ILE A 242 26.02 -20.23 9.85
C ILE A 242 26.97 -19.50 8.86
N PRO A 243 26.45 -18.92 7.77
CA PRO A 243 27.30 -18.25 6.78
C PRO A 243 27.79 -16.88 7.28
N ALA A 244 28.65 -16.23 6.49
CA ALA A 244 29.05 -14.86 6.77
C ALA A 244 27.85 -13.87 6.63
N PRO A 245 27.74 -12.86 7.50
CA PRO A 245 26.76 -11.78 7.36
C PRO A 245 26.83 -11.06 6.01
N ARG A 246 25.67 -10.76 5.43
CA ARG A 246 25.50 -9.98 4.19
C ARG A 246 25.10 -8.55 4.53
N VAL A 247 25.63 -7.57 3.80
CA VAL A 247 25.23 -6.17 3.96
C VAL A 247 23.79 -5.98 3.45
N LEU A 248 22.95 -5.32 4.24
CA LEU A 248 21.58 -4.98 3.86
C LEU A 248 21.56 -3.90 2.78
N LEU A 249 20.58 -3.97 1.88
CA LEU A 249 20.36 -2.93 0.87
C LEU A 249 20.08 -1.57 1.54
N PRO A 250 20.54 -0.46 0.94
CA PRO A 250 20.23 0.88 1.44
C PRO A 250 18.72 1.18 1.32
N ALA A 251 18.27 2.17 2.09
CA ALA A 251 16.90 2.64 2.04
C ALA A 251 16.57 3.26 0.66
N PRO A 252 15.40 2.96 0.06
CA PRO A 252 14.96 3.60 -1.19
C PRO A 252 14.80 5.13 -1.05
N LEU A 253 15.03 5.88 -2.13
CA LEU A 253 14.84 7.33 -2.14
C LEU A 253 13.37 7.68 -2.43
N ILE A 254 12.55 7.90 -1.41
CA ILE A 254 11.10 8.13 -1.57
C ILE A 254 10.65 9.57 -1.28
N LYS A 255 11.59 10.52 -1.20
CA LYS A 255 11.29 11.93 -0.91
C LYS A 255 10.39 12.60 -1.96
N ASP A 256 10.42 12.11 -3.20
CA ASP A 256 9.68 12.66 -4.35
C ASP A 256 8.31 11.98 -4.52
N VAL A 257 7.95 11.01 -3.65
CA VAL A 257 6.60 10.48 -3.59
C VAL A 257 5.65 11.62 -3.18
N PRO A 258 4.49 11.79 -3.85
CA PRO A 258 3.54 12.85 -3.49
C PRO A 258 3.08 12.78 -2.04
N THR A 259 2.98 13.92 -1.37
CA THR A 259 2.42 14.03 -0.02
C THR A 259 0.88 14.01 0.00
N ARG A 260 0.24 14.09 -1.17
CA ARG A 260 -1.21 14.08 -1.33
C ARG A 260 -1.61 13.23 -2.53
N PHE A 261 -2.55 12.32 -2.30
CA PHE A 261 -3.18 11.48 -3.31
C PHE A 261 -4.68 11.79 -3.37
N GLU A 262 -5.18 11.90 -4.59
CA GLU A 262 -6.55 12.32 -4.88
C GLU A 262 -7.31 11.27 -5.71
N ARG A 263 -6.82 10.04 -5.72
CA ARG A 263 -7.41 8.89 -6.42
C ARG A 263 -7.48 7.70 -5.47
N VAL A 264 -8.55 6.93 -5.58
CA VAL A 264 -8.82 5.77 -4.71
C VAL A 264 -7.82 4.63 -4.91
N GLU A 265 -7.27 4.50 -6.11
CA GLU A 265 -6.11 3.66 -6.39
C GLU A 265 -4.84 4.48 -6.17
N LEU A 266 -4.08 4.09 -5.15
CA LEU A 266 -2.80 4.69 -4.81
C LEU A 266 -1.72 4.09 -5.70
N HIS A 267 -1.14 4.92 -6.57
CA HIS A 267 0.03 4.54 -7.37
C HIS A 267 1.27 5.22 -6.79
N LEU A 268 2.18 4.41 -6.25
CA LEU A 268 3.41 4.86 -5.64
C LEU A 268 4.56 4.46 -6.56
N ALA A 269 5.26 5.44 -7.13
CA ALA A 269 6.46 5.20 -7.93
C ALA A 269 7.67 5.80 -7.22
N PHE A 270 8.80 5.10 -7.25
CA PHE A 270 10.04 5.54 -6.64
C PHE A 270 11.25 5.01 -7.43
N PRO A 271 12.44 5.61 -7.30
CA PRO A 271 13.66 5.12 -7.94
C PRO A 271 14.03 3.70 -7.48
N SER A 272 14.58 2.90 -8.39
CA SER A 272 15.06 1.56 -8.05
C SER A 272 16.35 1.61 -7.23
N VAL A 273 16.49 0.65 -6.32
CA VAL A 273 17.70 0.40 -5.52
C VAL A 273 18.54 -0.67 -6.22
N ALA A 274 19.84 -0.42 -6.38
CA ALA A 274 20.75 -1.40 -6.96
C ALA A 274 20.73 -2.73 -6.18
N LYS A 275 20.69 -3.85 -6.91
CA LYS A 275 20.57 -5.23 -6.38
C LYS A 275 19.24 -5.59 -5.70
N ALA A 276 18.26 -4.67 -5.66
CA ALA A 276 16.91 -5.02 -5.25
C ALA A 276 16.20 -5.77 -6.40
N VAL A 277 15.65 -6.94 -6.09
CA VAL A 277 14.82 -7.74 -7.02
C VAL A 277 13.33 -7.58 -6.74
N ALA A 278 12.98 -7.05 -5.56
CA ALA A 278 11.63 -6.70 -5.16
C ALA A 278 11.64 -5.61 -4.09
N TYR A 279 10.46 -5.11 -3.74
CA TYR A 279 10.27 -4.10 -2.71
C TYR A 279 9.11 -4.50 -1.82
N ARG A 280 9.32 -4.46 -0.50
CA ARG A 280 8.21 -4.47 0.45
C ARG A 280 7.73 -3.04 0.64
N VAL A 281 6.44 -2.83 0.46
CA VAL A 281 5.78 -1.54 0.66
C VAL A 281 4.65 -1.71 1.66
N GLN A 282 4.57 -0.80 2.62
CA GLN A 282 3.59 -0.82 3.71
C GLN A 282 2.96 0.55 3.91
N VAL A 283 1.67 0.54 4.29
CA VAL A 283 0.92 1.72 4.68
C VAL A 283 0.43 1.53 6.11
N ALA A 284 0.69 2.52 6.98
CA ALA A 284 0.32 2.51 8.39
C ALA A 284 -0.39 3.80 8.80
N ARG A 285 -1.11 3.76 9.94
CA ARG A 285 -1.73 4.96 10.54
C ARG A 285 -0.74 5.82 11.31
N ASP A 286 0.39 5.26 11.76
CA ASP A 286 1.38 5.95 12.58
C ASP A 286 2.81 5.78 12.05
N GLU A 287 3.67 6.73 12.40
CA GLU A 287 5.08 6.82 11.99
C GLU A 287 5.94 5.62 12.43
N HIS A 288 5.57 5.01 13.56
CA HIS A 288 6.31 3.88 14.12
C HIS A 288 5.86 2.54 13.52
N PHE A 289 4.92 2.55 12.57
CA PHE A 289 4.34 1.35 11.96
C PHE A 289 3.76 0.39 13.01
N THR A 290 3.16 0.94 14.07
CA THR A 290 2.46 0.15 15.09
C THR A 290 1.16 -0.42 14.51
N ASP A 291 0.39 0.40 13.80
CA ASP A 291 -0.88 0.07 13.15
C ASP A 291 -0.71 0.02 11.63
N VAL A 292 -0.16 -1.09 11.15
CA VAL A 292 0.01 -1.39 9.71
C VAL A 292 -1.32 -1.84 9.13
N LEU A 293 -1.77 -1.14 8.09
CA LEU A 293 -3.05 -1.39 7.42
C LEU A 293 -2.92 -2.26 6.17
N MET A 294 -1.84 -2.07 5.42
CA MET A 294 -1.62 -2.77 4.15
C MET A 294 -0.13 -3.06 3.95
N THR A 295 0.15 -4.18 3.27
CA THR A 295 1.49 -4.52 2.77
C THR A 295 1.39 -5.14 1.39
N GLY A 296 2.45 -4.97 0.59
CA GLY A 296 2.66 -5.73 -0.62
C GLY A 296 4.13 -5.96 -0.88
N VAL A 297 4.45 -7.00 -1.66
CA VAL A 297 5.77 -7.21 -2.23
C VAL A 297 5.65 -7.05 -3.75
N TYR A 298 6.41 -6.11 -4.30
CA TYR A 298 6.33 -5.74 -5.71
C TYR A 298 7.67 -6.00 -6.40
N PRO A 299 7.70 -6.60 -7.60
CA PRO A 299 8.95 -6.93 -8.31
C PRO A 299 9.60 -5.69 -8.96
N THR A 300 8.92 -4.55 -8.96
CA THR A 300 9.42 -3.30 -9.54
C THR A 300 9.38 -2.18 -8.50
N ALA A 301 10.07 -1.07 -8.76
CA ALA A 301 10.10 0.10 -7.89
C ALA A 301 8.78 0.92 -7.96
N SER A 302 7.66 0.21 -7.88
CA SER A 302 6.32 0.79 -7.83
C SER A 302 5.40 -0.10 -6.99
N ALA A 303 4.41 0.51 -6.34
CA ALA A 303 3.39 -0.18 -5.58
C ALA A 303 2.00 0.37 -5.89
N ARG A 304 1.00 -0.49 -5.73
CA ARG A 304 -0.41 -0.16 -5.91
C ARG A 304 -1.22 -0.64 -4.72
N PHE A 305 -2.03 0.25 -4.14
CA PHE A 305 -2.98 -0.07 -3.08
C PHE A 305 -4.36 0.48 -3.42
N SER A 306 -5.40 -0.20 -2.98
CA SER A 306 -6.79 0.25 -3.10
C SER A 306 -7.54 -0.05 -1.81
N GLY A 307 -8.71 0.57 -1.62
CA GLY A 307 -9.53 0.33 -0.43
C GLY A 307 -9.13 1.10 0.83
N LEU A 308 -8.10 1.95 0.76
CA LEU A 308 -7.79 2.87 1.85
C LEU A 308 -8.88 3.95 1.98
N PRO A 309 -9.41 4.22 3.18
CA PRO A 309 -10.29 5.35 3.42
C PRO A 309 -9.49 6.66 3.36
N ASP A 310 -10.17 7.78 3.17
CA ASP A 310 -9.53 9.09 3.20
C ASP A 310 -8.93 9.37 4.58
N GLY A 311 -7.74 9.96 4.63
CA GLY A 311 -7.01 10.12 5.88
C GLY A 311 -5.51 10.42 5.70
N ARG A 312 -4.81 10.53 6.83
CA ARG A 312 -3.36 10.70 6.90
C ARG A 312 -2.70 9.36 7.20
N TYR A 313 -1.62 9.07 6.51
CA TYR A 313 -0.93 7.79 6.56
C TYR A 313 0.59 7.94 6.50
N TRP A 314 1.26 6.86 6.86
CA TRP A 314 2.70 6.70 6.71
C TRP A 314 3.00 5.57 5.73
N LEU A 315 3.83 5.86 4.73
CA LEU A 315 4.39 4.92 3.78
C LEU A 315 5.74 4.43 4.28
N ARG A 316 6.00 3.13 4.16
CA ARG A 316 7.34 2.54 4.33
C ARG A 316 7.70 1.67 3.15
N VAL A 317 8.92 1.85 2.64
CA VAL A 317 9.46 1.12 1.49
C VAL A 317 10.83 0.57 1.85
N ARG A 318 11.09 -0.69 1.52
CA ARG A 318 12.43 -1.29 1.59
C ARG A 318 12.67 -2.24 0.42
N GLY A 319 13.91 -2.28 -0.06
CA GLY A 319 14.34 -3.22 -1.10
C GLY A 319 14.52 -4.63 -0.54
N ILE A 320 14.36 -5.63 -1.39
CA ILE A 320 14.59 -7.05 -1.11
C ILE A 320 15.65 -7.53 -2.09
N ASP A 321 16.71 -8.15 -1.58
CA ASP A 321 17.80 -8.68 -2.42
C ASP A 321 17.46 -10.06 -3.02
N GLU A 322 18.32 -10.57 -3.90
CA GLU A 322 18.17 -11.88 -4.56
C GLU A 322 18.04 -13.07 -3.59
N ALA A 323 18.52 -12.92 -2.35
CA ALA A 323 18.45 -13.96 -1.33
C ALA A 323 17.19 -13.84 -0.46
N GLY A 324 16.40 -12.78 -0.64
CA GLY A 324 15.18 -12.50 0.12
C GLY A 324 15.39 -11.63 1.36
N LEU A 325 16.61 -11.14 1.61
CA LEU A 325 16.89 -10.25 2.75
C LEU A 325 16.32 -8.86 2.49
N GLU A 326 15.60 -8.33 3.47
CA GLU A 326 14.99 -7.00 3.39
C GLU A 326 15.96 -5.92 3.90
N GLY A 327 16.14 -4.84 3.14
CA GLY A 327 17.04 -3.73 3.40
C GLY A 327 16.53 -2.70 4.42
N PHE A 328 17.20 -1.55 4.50
CA PHE A 328 16.76 -0.44 5.35
C PHE A 328 15.43 0.15 4.88
N ASP A 329 14.66 0.65 5.85
CA ASP A 329 13.37 1.31 5.62
C ASP A 329 13.57 2.77 5.20
N ALA A 330 12.79 3.20 4.21
CA ALA A 330 12.52 4.60 3.95
C ALA A 330 11.06 4.91 4.31
N SER A 331 10.82 6.06 4.93
CA SER A 331 9.49 6.45 5.42
C SER A 331 9.04 7.80 4.86
N HIS A 332 7.74 7.95 4.57
CA HIS A 332 7.17 9.19 4.05
C HIS A 332 5.71 9.34 4.50
N ALA A 333 5.32 10.52 4.96
CA ALA A 333 3.94 10.80 5.33
C ALA A 333 3.13 11.29 4.11
N PHE A 334 1.90 10.83 3.96
CA PHE A 334 1.01 11.30 2.89
C PHE A 334 -0.44 11.40 3.37
N THR A 335 -1.25 12.15 2.61
CA THR A 335 -2.71 12.25 2.81
C THR A 335 -3.43 11.67 1.61
N LEU A 336 -4.41 10.80 1.83
CA LEU A 336 -5.37 10.37 0.82
C LEU A 336 -6.66 11.18 1.00
N ASN A 337 -7.05 11.90 -0.05
CA ASN A 337 -8.30 12.65 -0.12
C ASN A 337 -8.93 12.44 -1.49
N ALA A 338 -9.48 11.24 -1.69
CA ALA A 338 -9.99 10.78 -2.97
C ALA A 338 -11.52 10.85 -3.07
N ARG A 339 -12.23 11.07 -1.94
CA ARG A 339 -13.68 10.99 -1.87
C ARG A 339 -14.31 12.33 -1.44
N PRO A 340 -15.50 12.67 -1.95
CA PRO A 340 -16.25 11.96 -3.00
C PRO A 340 -15.48 11.94 -4.33
N GLU A 341 -15.52 10.80 -5.05
CA GLU A 341 -14.73 10.63 -6.27
C GLU A 341 -15.15 11.64 -7.36
N PRO A 342 -14.21 12.09 -8.21
CA PRO A 342 -14.55 12.98 -9.31
C PRO A 342 -15.48 12.27 -10.30
N PRO A 343 -16.50 12.94 -10.85
CA PRO A 343 -17.39 12.34 -11.82
C PRO A 343 -16.66 11.94 -13.11
N VAL A 344 -17.14 10.88 -13.75
CA VAL A 344 -16.66 10.48 -15.08
C VAL A 344 -17.35 11.33 -16.13
N ALA A 345 -16.57 12.14 -16.86
CA ALA A 345 -17.07 12.93 -17.98
C ALA A 345 -17.63 12.06 -19.11
N ARG A 346 -18.65 12.57 -19.79
CA ARG A 346 -19.24 11.98 -21.00
C ARG A 346 -18.95 12.89 -22.19
N ALA A 347 -18.68 12.27 -23.35
CA ALA A 347 -18.55 13.01 -24.59
C ALA A 347 -19.89 13.62 -25.00
N THR A 348 -19.84 14.87 -25.44
CA THR A 348 -21.00 15.67 -25.83
C THR A 348 -20.67 16.44 -27.10
N GLY A 349 -21.71 16.75 -27.89
CA GLY A 349 -21.62 17.69 -29.00
C GLY A 349 -22.01 19.10 -28.56
N ASN A 350 -21.55 20.11 -29.29
CA ASN A 350 -22.05 21.49 -29.25
C ASN A 350 -21.87 22.25 -27.91
N GLY A 351 -20.79 22.01 -27.16
CA GLY A 351 -20.43 22.86 -26.02
C GLY A 351 -21.11 22.54 -24.68
N THR A 352 -22.13 21.68 -24.67
CA THR A 352 -22.73 21.17 -23.43
C THR A 352 -21.76 20.22 -22.72
N LEU A 353 -21.58 20.36 -21.41
CA LEU A 353 -20.82 19.43 -20.58
C LEU A 353 -21.75 18.36 -20.02
N ALA A 354 -21.32 17.10 -19.95
CA ALA A 354 -22.08 16.03 -19.31
C ALA A 354 -21.18 15.07 -18.55
N TRP A 355 -21.71 14.46 -17.49
CA TRP A 355 -20.99 13.48 -16.67
C TRP A 355 -21.95 12.44 -16.08
N ASN A 356 -21.38 11.36 -15.56
CA ASN A 356 -22.14 10.35 -14.82
C ASN A 356 -22.31 10.76 -13.35
N PRO A 357 -23.41 10.35 -12.70
CA PRO A 357 -23.53 10.49 -11.25
C PRO A 357 -22.35 9.84 -10.53
N ALA A 358 -21.71 10.57 -9.63
CA ALA A 358 -20.66 10.05 -8.75
C ALA A 358 -21.26 9.59 -7.41
N ALA A 359 -20.67 8.55 -6.81
CA ALA A 359 -21.05 8.10 -5.48
C ALA A 359 -20.85 9.23 -4.44
N GLU A 360 -21.76 9.30 -3.48
CA GLU A 360 -21.76 10.31 -2.40
C GLU A 360 -21.94 11.78 -2.85
N ALA A 361 -22.05 12.05 -4.16
CA ALA A 361 -22.26 13.38 -4.69
C ALA A 361 -23.75 13.75 -4.71
N THR A 362 -24.09 14.92 -4.16
CA THR A 362 -25.42 15.56 -4.31
C THR A 362 -25.38 16.80 -5.18
N ALA A 363 -24.19 17.32 -5.45
CA ALA A 363 -23.94 18.42 -6.35
C ALA A 363 -22.55 18.30 -6.96
N TYR A 364 -22.26 19.15 -7.93
CA TYR A 364 -21.01 19.21 -8.66
C TYR A 364 -20.52 20.64 -8.74
N ARG A 365 -19.21 20.80 -8.80
CA ARG A 365 -18.57 22.05 -9.17
C ARG A 365 -17.76 21.85 -10.44
N LEU A 366 -17.92 22.75 -11.39
CA LEU A 366 -17.24 22.74 -12.68
C LEU A 366 -16.38 23.98 -12.82
N GLN A 367 -15.23 23.81 -13.47
CA GLN A 367 -14.39 24.90 -13.94
C GLN A 367 -14.10 24.70 -15.42
N VAL A 368 -14.12 25.80 -16.18
CA VAL A 368 -13.72 25.88 -17.57
C VAL A 368 -12.64 26.97 -17.69
N ALA A 369 -11.54 26.67 -18.36
CA ALA A 369 -10.37 27.53 -18.51
C ALA A 369 -9.81 27.47 -19.94
N HIS A 370 -8.92 28.39 -20.28
CA HIS A 370 -8.14 28.32 -21.52
C HIS A 370 -6.89 27.43 -21.41
N ASP A 371 -6.48 27.05 -20.19
CA ASP A 371 -5.27 26.29 -19.91
C ASP A 371 -5.55 25.07 -19.02
N THR A 372 -4.71 24.05 -19.13
CA THR A 372 -4.82 22.80 -18.36
C THR A 372 -4.46 22.95 -16.88
N ALA A 373 -3.81 24.05 -16.49
CA ALA A 373 -3.54 24.38 -15.08
C ALA A 373 -4.72 25.11 -14.41
N PHE A 374 -5.78 25.44 -15.16
CA PHE A 374 -6.95 26.17 -14.69
C PHE A 374 -6.61 27.51 -14.04
N THR A 375 -5.64 28.22 -14.60
CA THR A 375 -5.19 29.55 -14.14
C THR A 375 -5.95 30.70 -14.81
N THR A 376 -6.42 30.49 -16.04
CA THR A 376 -7.21 31.43 -16.84
C THR A 376 -8.65 30.94 -16.94
N LEU A 377 -9.40 31.07 -15.84
CA LEU A 377 -10.79 30.62 -15.75
C LEU A 377 -11.72 31.49 -16.60
N VAL A 378 -12.62 30.83 -17.33
CA VAL A 378 -13.69 31.46 -18.14
C VAL A 378 -15.05 31.22 -17.51
N ALA A 379 -15.25 30.07 -16.85
CA ALA A 379 -16.45 29.77 -16.10
C ALA A 379 -16.14 28.92 -14.85
N GLU A 380 -16.88 29.18 -13.77
CA GLU A 380 -16.96 28.30 -12.60
C GLU A 380 -18.42 28.23 -12.16
N ARG A 381 -18.97 27.02 -11.99
CA ARG A 381 -20.39 26.81 -11.70
C ARG A 381 -20.58 25.68 -10.71
N ASP A 382 -21.55 25.85 -9.81
CA ASP A 382 -22.12 24.76 -9.03
C ASP A 382 -23.44 24.32 -9.69
N THR A 383 -23.71 23.02 -9.70
CA THR A 383 -24.95 22.45 -10.25
C THR A 383 -25.25 21.10 -9.62
N ASP A 384 -26.52 20.76 -9.45
CA ASP A 384 -26.99 19.41 -9.09
C ASP A 384 -27.41 18.58 -10.32
N ALA A 385 -27.45 19.21 -11.50
CA ALA A 385 -27.70 18.54 -12.76
C ALA A 385 -26.51 17.67 -13.20
N LEU A 386 -26.75 16.80 -14.18
CA LEU A 386 -25.72 15.95 -14.80
C LEU A 386 -25.24 16.49 -16.16
N THR A 387 -25.76 17.64 -16.55
CA THR A 387 -25.39 18.38 -17.75
C THR A 387 -25.35 19.87 -17.45
N LEU A 388 -24.46 20.59 -18.13
CA LEU A 388 -24.35 22.04 -18.03
C LEU A 388 -23.90 22.62 -19.36
N ASP A 389 -24.70 23.53 -19.93
CA ASP A 389 -24.23 24.39 -21.02
C ASP A 389 -23.62 25.66 -20.40
N PRO A 390 -22.30 25.88 -20.53
CA PRO A 390 -21.66 27.07 -19.99
C PRO A 390 -21.91 28.34 -20.83
N ALA A 391 -22.61 28.23 -21.97
CA ALA A 391 -22.93 29.32 -22.91
C ALA A 391 -21.67 30.07 -23.39
N LEU A 392 -20.62 29.31 -23.71
CA LEU A 392 -19.32 29.84 -24.11
C LEU A 392 -19.27 30.11 -25.62
N PRO A 393 -18.55 31.16 -26.05
CA PRO A 393 -18.32 31.39 -27.47
C PRO A 393 -17.44 30.27 -28.06
N ALA A 394 -17.45 30.18 -29.39
CA ALA A 394 -16.56 29.27 -30.11
C ALA A 394 -15.09 29.49 -29.71
N GLY A 395 -14.39 28.39 -29.50
CA GLY A 395 -13.02 28.37 -28.99
C GLY A 395 -12.64 27.01 -28.41
N ASP A 396 -11.37 26.89 -28.06
CA ASP A 396 -10.82 25.72 -27.39
C ASP A 396 -10.66 26.01 -25.90
N TYR A 397 -11.14 25.09 -25.07
CA TYR A 397 -11.16 25.20 -23.62
C TYR A 397 -10.75 23.88 -22.97
N GLN A 398 -10.41 23.98 -21.69
CA GLN A 398 -10.20 22.86 -20.78
C GLN A 398 -11.25 22.93 -19.69
N TRP A 399 -11.84 21.80 -19.32
CA TRP A 399 -12.80 21.75 -18.22
C TRP A 399 -12.47 20.63 -17.23
N ARG A 400 -12.86 20.84 -15.98
CA ARG A 400 -12.75 19.83 -14.91
C ARG A 400 -13.95 19.90 -14.00
N ILE A 401 -14.23 18.79 -13.34
CA ILE A 401 -15.39 18.65 -12.47
C ILE A 401 -15.01 17.97 -11.15
N ALA A 402 -15.62 18.42 -10.06
CA ALA A 402 -15.48 17.83 -8.73
C ALA A 402 -16.85 17.54 -8.13
N SER A 403 -16.95 16.42 -7.43
CA SER A 403 -18.13 16.04 -6.66
C SER A 403 -18.24 16.84 -5.38
N ARG A 404 -19.48 17.09 -4.94
CA ARG A 404 -19.80 17.70 -3.65
C ARG A 404 -20.84 16.88 -2.90
N ARG A 405 -20.58 16.59 -1.63
CA ARG A 405 -21.50 15.95 -0.70
C ARG A 405 -22.58 16.93 -0.21
N ALA A 406 -23.64 16.38 0.40
CA ALA A 406 -24.73 17.17 1.00
C ALA A 406 -24.26 18.12 2.12
N ASN A 407 -23.21 17.73 2.86
CA ASN A 407 -22.58 18.54 3.89
C ASN A 407 -21.72 19.69 3.31
N GLY A 408 -21.65 19.81 1.98
CA GLY A 408 -20.90 20.84 1.26
C GLY A 408 -19.44 20.49 0.97
N GLU A 409 -18.91 19.40 1.54
CA GLU A 409 -17.56 18.90 1.32
C GLU A 409 -17.35 18.53 -0.16
N ARG A 410 -16.24 19.00 -0.73
CA ARG A 410 -15.89 18.78 -2.13
C ARG A 410 -14.75 17.78 -2.22
N GLY A 411 -14.88 16.82 -3.13
CA GLY A 411 -13.82 15.91 -3.50
C GLY A 411 -12.72 16.58 -4.35
N PRO A 412 -11.76 15.78 -4.83
CA PRO A 412 -10.77 16.25 -5.77
C PRO A 412 -11.37 16.55 -7.15
N TRP A 413 -10.60 17.26 -7.96
CA TRP A 413 -10.96 17.50 -9.35
C TRP A 413 -10.70 16.26 -10.21
N SER A 414 -11.51 16.10 -11.26
CA SER A 414 -11.21 15.22 -12.38
C SER A 414 -9.90 15.63 -13.06
N ASP A 415 -9.38 14.75 -13.92
CA ASP A 415 -8.41 15.17 -14.93
C ASP A 415 -9.03 16.25 -15.83
N ALA A 416 -8.16 17.02 -16.49
CA ALA A 416 -8.60 18.02 -17.45
C ALA A 416 -9.19 17.32 -18.69
N HIS A 417 -10.36 17.80 -19.12
CA HIS A 417 -11.03 17.35 -20.33
C HIS A 417 -11.04 18.48 -21.36
N GLU A 418 -10.81 18.14 -22.62
CA GLU A 418 -10.90 19.10 -23.72
C GLU A 418 -12.36 19.46 -24.01
N LEU A 419 -12.62 20.74 -24.31
CA LEU A 419 -13.90 21.25 -24.76
C LEU A 419 -13.67 22.14 -25.99
N ASN A 420 -14.03 21.62 -27.15
CA ASN A 420 -13.88 22.32 -28.43
C ASN A 420 -15.25 22.80 -28.90
N ILE A 421 -15.49 24.12 -28.80
CA ILE A 421 -16.74 24.73 -29.26
C ILE A 421 -16.49 25.30 -30.65
N ARG A 422 -17.11 24.69 -31.66
CA ARG A 422 -16.92 25.08 -33.06
C ARG A 422 -17.93 26.13 -33.48
N LYS A 423 -17.46 27.08 -34.29
CA LYS A 423 -18.30 28.16 -34.84
C LYS A 423 -19.22 27.60 -35.93
N MET A 424 -20.51 27.88 -35.82
CA MET A 424 -21.47 27.63 -36.89
C MET A 424 -21.19 28.60 -38.05
N PRO A 425 -21.26 28.15 -39.32
CA PRO A 425 -21.25 29.08 -40.45
C PRO A 425 -22.38 30.10 -40.33
N GLY A 426 -22.08 31.34 -40.73
CA GLY A 426 -23.08 32.40 -40.79
C GLY A 426 -24.14 32.13 -41.86
N ALA A 427 -25.19 32.96 -41.88
CA ALA A 427 -26.24 32.85 -42.89
C ALA A 427 -25.66 32.96 -44.31
N ALA A 428 -26.07 32.05 -45.19
CA ALA A 428 -25.81 32.19 -46.61
C ALA A 428 -26.65 33.35 -47.17
N SER A 429 -26.04 34.08 -48.08
CA SER A 429 -26.65 35.06 -48.97
C SER A 429 -26.90 34.42 -50.33
N LEU A 430 -27.94 34.88 -51.03
CA LEU A 430 -28.32 34.37 -52.35
C LEU A 430 -28.08 35.44 -53.42
N THR A 431 -27.41 35.06 -54.50
CA THR A 431 -27.38 35.83 -55.76
C THR A 431 -27.82 34.90 -56.88
N VAL A 432 -28.81 35.31 -57.68
CA VAL A 432 -29.29 34.53 -58.82
C VAL A 432 -28.90 35.23 -60.12
N TYR A 433 -28.27 34.49 -61.02
CA TYR A 433 -27.86 34.97 -62.34
C TYR A 433 -27.76 33.79 -63.32
N ASN A 434 -28.24 33.96 -64.55
CA ASN A 434 -28.20 32.96 -65.62
C ASN A 434 -28.67 31.55 -65.18
N ASP A 435 -29.85 31.45 -64.58
CA ASP A 435 -30.44 30.19 -64.07
C ASP A 435 -29.54 29.42 -63.07
N ARG A 436 -28.69 30.14 -62.35
CA ARG A 436 -27.85 29.61 -61.27
C ARG A 436 -28.06 30.38 -59.98
N ALA A 437 -28.11 29.65 -58.87
CA ALA A 437 -28.09 30.20 -57.53
C ALA A 437 -26.67 30.13 -56.96
N ARG A 438 -26.08 31.29 -56.70
CA ARG A 438 -24.85 31.39 -55.91
C ARG A 438 -25.22 31.62 -54.45
N PHE A 439 -24.82 30.70 -53.59
CA PHE A 439 -24.86 30.83 -52.14
C PHE A 439 -23.48 31.24 -51.65
N ALA A 440 -23.38 32.28 -50.84
CA ALA A 440 -22.14 32.72 -50.22
C ALA A 440 -22.36 33.04 -48.74
N TRP A 441 -21.46 32.59 -47.87
CA TRP A 441 -21.54 32.79 -46.42
C TRP A 441 -20.24 33.38 -45.88
N PRO A 442 -20.25 33.95 -44.67
CA PRO A 442 -19.00 34.30 -43.98
C PRO A 442 -18.21 33.03 -43.68
N GLY A 443 -16.96 32.98 -44.14
CA GLY A 443 -16.06 31.86 -43.89
C GLY A 443 -14.63 32.31 -43.64
N GLU A 444 -13.84 31.41 -43.06
CA GLU A 444 -12.42 31.64 -42.72
C GLU A 444 -11.51 30.80 -43.64
N PRO A 445 -10.30 31.29 -43.96
CA PRO A 445 -9.35 30.57 -44.80
C PRO A 445 -8.95 29.21 -44.22
N GLY A 446 -8.77 28.21 -45.09
CA GLY A 446 -8.34 26.86 -44.69
C GLY A 446 -9.47 25.93 -44.22
N HIS A 447 -10.69 26.42 -44.06
CA HIS A 447 -11.85 25.58 -43.78
C HIS A 447 -12.41 24.91 -45.04
N ILE A 448 -12.93 23.70 -44.84
CA ILE A 448 -13.70 22.99 -45.87
C ILE A 448 -15.17 23.04 -45.47
N TYR A 449 -16.05 23.46 -46.37
CA TYR A 449 -17.48 23.55 -46.13
C TYR A 449 -18.20 22.39 -46.79
N ASP A 450 -19.10 21.75 -46.06
CA ASP A 450 -20.12 20.91 -46.66
C ASP A 450 -21.39 21.76 -46.84
N PHE A 451 -21.91 21.80 -48.07
CA PHE A 451 -23.13 22.49 -48.45
C PHE A 451 -24.19 21.46 -48.86
N GLN A 452 -25.42 21.64 -48.41
CA GLN A 452 -26.57 20.86 -48.87
C GLN A 452 -27.75 21.75 -49.26
N LEU A 453 -28.37 21.41 -50.40
CA LEU A 453 -29.66 21.91 -50.87
C LEU A 453 -30.62 20.72 -51.01
N ALA A 454 -31.80 20.78 -50.40
CA ALA A 454 -32.76 19.68 -50.37
C ALA A 454 -34.21 20.13 -50.63
N ARG A 455 -35.06 19.19 -51.04
CA ARG A 455 -36.52 19.41 -51.16
C ARG A 455 -37.26 19.35 -49.83
N ASP A 456 -36.69 18.67 -48.85
CA ASP A 456 -37.26 18.47 -47.52
C ASP A 456 -36.34 18.99 -46.39
N LYS A 457 -36.91 19.26 -45.22
CA LYS A 457 -36.18 19.80 -44.06
C LYS A 457 -35.23 18.81 -43.38
N ALA A 458 -35.44 17.50 -43.58
CA ALA A 458 -34.58 16.46 -43.03
C ALA A 458 -33.35 16.20 -43.91
N PHE A 459 -33.27 16.85 -45.09
CA PHE A 459 -32.18 16.70 -46.05
C PHE A 459 -32.03 15.25 -46.53
N THR A 460 -33.16 14.58 -46.79
CA THR A 460 -33.20 13.21 -47.32
C THR A 460 -33.30 13.17 -48.84
N ASP A 461 -33.93 14.17 -49.45
CA ASP A 461 -34.04 14.39 -50.90
C ASP A 461 -33.14 15.56 -51.30
N LEU A 462 -31.86 15.24 -51.51
CA LEU A 462 -30.81 16.20 -51.83
C LEU A 462 -30.85 16.56 -53.32
N LEU A 463 -30.90 17.86 -53.60
CA LEU A 463 -30.71 18.43 -54.94
C LEU A 463 -29.25 18.74 -55.24
N ALA A 464 -28.49 19.11 -54.21
CA ALA A 464 -27.06 19.31 -54.32
C ALA A 464 -26.39 19.04 -52.97
N GLU A 465 -25.26 18.36 -53.01
CA GLU A 465 -24.34 18.19 -51.89
C GLU A 465 -22.93 18.44 -52.40
N GLN A 466 -22.20 19.36 -51.76
CA GLN A 466 -20.86 19.71 -52.19
C GLN A 466 -19.93 19.92 -51.00
N ARG A 467 -18.69 19.47 -51.14
CA ARG A 467 -17.61 19.72 -50.21
C ARG A 467 -16.57 20.62 -50.86
N ILE A 468 -16.41 21.84 -50.34
CA ILE A 468 -15.71 22.94 -51.03
C ILE A 468 -14.75 23.68 -50.09
N GLY A 469 -13.62 24.15 -50.62
CA GLY A 469 -12.62 24.93 -49.87
C GLY A 469 -12.87 26.44 -49.84
N GLU A 470 -13.95 26.90 -50.49
CA GLU A 470 -14.34 28.30 -50.55
C GLU A 470 -15.69 28.51 -49.87
N PRO A 471 -15.95 29.67 -49.24
CA PRO A 471 -17.19 29.94 -48.53
C PRO A 471 -18.34 30.36 -49.47
N ALA A 472 -18.39 29.75 -50.66
CA ALA A 472 -19.43 29.98 -51.63
C ALA A 472 -19.58 28.81 -52.61
N VAL A 473 -20.81 28.56 -53.04
CA VAL A 473 -21.13 27.53 -54.04
C VAL A 473 -22.11 28.06 -55.05
N THR A 474 -21.98 27.62 -56.31
CA THR A 474 -22.93 27.95 -57.37
C THR A 474 -23.58 26.68 -57.90
N VAL A 475 -24.89 26.53 -57.65
CA VAL A 475 -25.69 25.37 -58.10
C VAL A 475 -26.69 25.79 -59.18
N PRO A 476 -27.14 24.85 -60.04
CA PRO A 476 -28.29 25.09 -60.92
C PRO A 476 -29.52 25.48 -60.11
N LEU A 477 -30.29 26.44 -60.63
CA LEU A 477 -31.52 26.89 -59.99
C LEU A 477 -32.58 25.79 -60.10
N PRO A 478 -33.21 25.33 -59.00
CA PRO A 478 -34.26 24.34 -59.09
C PRO A 478 -35.54 24.95 -59.68
N PRO A 479 -36.53 24.12 -60.09
CA PRO A 479 -37.85 24.62 -60.49
C PRO A 479 -38.51 25.48 -59.42
N ALA A 480 -39.54 26.26 -59.77
CA ALA A 480 -40.28 27.05 -58.79
C ALA A 480 -40.82 26.15 -57.66
N GLY A 481 -40.57 26.54 -56.41
CA GLY A 481 -40.84 25.70 -55.24
C GLY A 481 -40.21 26.24 -53.96
N SER A 482 -40.25 25.41 -52.90
CA SER A 482 -39.57 25.65 -51.63
C SER A 482 -38.51 24.59 -51.40
N TYR A 483 -37.30 25.03 -51.03
CA TYR A 483 -36.14 24.17 -50.82
C TYR A 483 -35.40 24.60 -49.55
N TYR A 484 -34.54 23.74 -49.03
CA TYR A 484 -33.85 23.94 -47.75
C TYR A 484 -32.34 23.89 -47.94
N VAL A 485 -31.65 24.84 -47.32
CA VAL A 485 -30.20 25.02 -47.41
C VAL A 485 -29.58 24.94 -46.03
N ARG A 486 -28.47 24.21 -45.91
CA ARG A 486 -27.59 24.24 -44.72
C ARG A 486 -26.12 24.12 -45.11
N VAL A 487 -25.25 24.68 -44.27
CA VAL A 487 -23.80 24.64 -44.45
C VAL A 487 -23.14 24.27 -43.12
N ARG A 488 -22.13 23.42 -43.11
CA ARG A 488 -21.22 23.25 -41.96
C ARG A 488 -19.78 23.46 -42.38
N ALA A 489 -18.96 23.94 -41.46
CA ALA A 489 -17.52 24.07 -41.66
C ALA A 489 -16.79 22.88 -41.03
N THR A 490 -15.72 22.44 -41.68
CA THR A 490 -14.72 21.50 -41.16
C THR A 490 -13.43 22.27 -41.00
N ASN A 491 -12.88 22.24 -39.79
CA ASN A 491 -11.62 22.90 -39.47
C ASN A 491 -10.44 22.21 -40.17
N PRO A 492 -9.25 22.84 -40.24
CA PRO A 492 -8.07 22.23 -40.86
C PRO A 492 -7.57 21.00 -40.09
N ASP A 493 -7.98 20.84 -38.82
CA ASP A 493 -7.79 19.66 -37.99
C ASP A 493 -8.64 18.44 -38.42
N GLY A 494 -9.54 18.63 -39.40
CA GLY A 494 -10.40 17.60 -39.95
C GLY A 494 -11.73 17.40 -39.21
N LEU A 495 -12.00 18.15 -38.13
CA LEU A 495 -13.22 18.01 -37.35
C LEU A 495 -14.33 18.93 -37.89
N ALA A 496 -15.48 18.33 -38.21
CA ALA A 496 -16.66 19.05 -38.68
C ALA A 496 -17.41 19.70 -37.52
N GLY A 497 -17.72 20.99 -37.65
CA GLY A 497 -18.62 21.72 -36.78
C GLY A 497 -20.10 21.41 -37.06
N PRO A 498 -21.01 21.98 -36.25
CA PRO A 498 -22.45 21.85 -36.46
C PRO A 498 -22.90 22.49 -37.79
N TRP A 499 -24.02 21.99 -38.31
CA TRP A 499 -24.73 22.62 -39.43
C TRP A 499 -25.27 23.99 -39.01
N SER A 500 -25.25 24.94 -39.94
CA SER A 500 -25.94 26.22 -39.82
C SER A 500 -27.44 26.02 -39.60
N GLY A 501 -28.12 27.04 -39.09
CA GLY A 501 -29.58 27.10 -39.15
C GLY A 501 -30.07 26.90 -40.58
N ILE A 502 -31.20 26.19 -40.73
CA ILE A 502 -31.77 25.89 -42.05
C ILE A 502 -32.35 27.16 -42.65
N GLN A 503 -31.92 27.51 -43.87
CA GLN A 503 -32.52 28.59 -44.65
C GLN A 503 -33.47 28.02 -45.70
N THR A 504 -34.61 28.67 -45.92
CA THR A 504 -35.59 28.26 -46.92
C THR A 504 -35.41 29.11 -48.17
N LEU A 505 -35.09 28.47 -49.29
CA LEU A 505 -35.07 29.06 -50.62
C LEU A 505 -36.48 28.95 -51.21
N ARG A 506 -37.08 30.07 -51.66
CA ARG A 506 -38.42 30.10 -52.24
C ARG A 506 -38.47 30.86 -53.55
N SER A 507 -39.28 30.36 -54.47
CA SER A 507 -39.72 31.07 -55.67
C SER A 507 -41.19 30.76 -55.95
N THR A 508 -41.93 31.79 -56.35
CA THR A 508 -43.35 31.67 -56.73
C THR A 508 -43.51 31.77 -58.23
N PHE A 509 -44.39 30.95 -58.80
CA PHE A 509 -44.59 30.88 -60.26
C PHE A 509 -45.01 32.23 -60.88
N PHE A 510 -45.68 33.11 -60.11
CA PHE A 510 -46.20 34.39 -60.59
C PHE A 510 -45.21 35.57 -60.45
N LEU A 511 -44.13 35.41 -59.69
CA LEU A 511 -43.06 36.39 -59.51
C LEU A 511 -41.73 35.62 -59.43
N PRO A 512 -40.90 35.58 -60.50
CA PRO A 512 -39.67 34.79 -60.56
C PRO A 512 -38.53 35.38 -59.70
N ALA A 513 -38.88 36.07 -58.61
CA ALA A 513 -37.95 36.54 -57.62
C ALA A 513 -37.68 35.42 -56.63
N TRP A 514 -36.42 34.99 -56.58
CA TRP A 514 -35.95 34.05 -55.57
C TRP A 514 -35.66 34.78 -54.27
N SER A 515 -36.07 34.17 -53.16
CA SER A 515 -35.78 34.67 -51.81
C SER A 515 -35.15 33.57 -50.97
N LEU A 516 -34.28 33.97 -50.06
CA LEU A 516 -33.67 33.09 -49.07
C LEU A 516 -34.03 33.62 -47.69
N SER A 517 -34.61 32.79 -46.84
CA SER A 517 -34.97 33.20 -45.48
C SER A 517 -33.72 33.45 -44.64
N SER A 518 -33.87 34.18 -43.53
CA SER A 518 -32.93 34.07 -42.41
C SER A 518 -32.86 32.62 -41.93
N PRO A 519 -31.73 32.20 -41.33
CA PRO A 519 -31.61 30.86 -40.76
C PRO A 519 -32.70 30.66 -39.70
N ALA A 520 -33.38 29.52 -39.72
CA ALA A 520 -34.19 29.12 -38.59
C ALA A 520 -33.28 29.00 -37.36
N ALA A 521 -33.72 29.54 -36.22
CA ALA A 521 -33.01 29.34 -34.96
C ALA A 521 -32.87 27.83 -34.74
N THR A 522 -31.64 27.35 -34.60
CA THR A 522 -31.42 26.02 -34.06
C THR A 522 -31.89 26.07 -32.61
N SER A 523 -33.03 25.46 -32.31
CA SER A 523 -33.42 25.23 -30.92
C SER A 523 -32.27 24.49 -30.23
N PRO A 524 -31.91 24.87 -28.98
CA PRO A 524 -30.83 24.24 -28.24
C PRO A 524 -31.04 22.73 -28.05
#